data_AF-A0A1H0EX57-F1
#
_entry.id   AF-A0A1H0EX57-F1
#
_cell.length_a   1.000
_cell.length_b   1.000
_cell.length_c   1.000
_cell.angle_alpha   90.00
_cell.angle_beta   90.00
_cell.angle_gamma   90.00
#
_symmetry.space_group_name_H-M   'P 1'
#
loop_
_entity.id
_entity.type
_entity.pdbx_description
1 polymer ?
#
loop_
_entity_poly.entity_id
_entity_poly.type
_entity_poly.pdbx_seq_one_letter_code
_entity_poly.pdbx_strand_id
1 'polypeptide(L)'
;MRGTLLLIASLLVPGAAQAAPNGTPPAAAKPAKAAPAAPPAAAAPAAVTCTPPEPPPASARPTKPALPDKPACLDTKEGCPGWEAYSYNDAIKAYNLQAQAFRPIAEAYLQKLNAYVKASGEYAQCEVNAMQK
;
A
#
# COMPACT_ATOMS: atom_id res chain seq x y z
N MET A 1 -3.40 0.97 45.43
CA MET A 1 -3.05 2.37 45.12
C MET A 1 -3.76 2.73 43.82
N ARG A 2 -4.95 3.35 43.83
CA ARG A 2 -5.20 4.82 43.83
C ARG A 2 -4.27 5.58 42.90
N GLY A 3 -4.82 6.17 41.82
CA GLY A 3 -4.13 7.09 40.93
C GLY A 3 -4.91 7.45 39.66
N THR A 4 -6.00 8.20 39.83
CA THR A 4 -6.82 8.84 38.78
C THR A 4 -6.16 10.13 38.25
N LEU A 5 -6.36 10.47 36.97
CA LEU A 5 -6.64 11.79 36.32
C LEU A 5 -5.99 11.86 34.92
N LEU A 6 -6.76 11.82 33.83
CA LEU A 6 -7.51 12.91 33.16
C LEU A 6 -6.62 13.95 32.43
N LEU A 7 -6.58 13.81 31.08
CA LEU A 7 -7.13 14.77 30.09
C LEU A 7 -6.70 16.24 30.19
N ILE A 8 -5.82 16.73 29.30
CA ILE A 8 -5.92 18.10 28.76
C ILE A 8 -5.30 18.20 27.35
N ALA A 9 -6.10 18.75 26.42
CA ALA A 9 -5.76 19.14 25.06
C ALA A 9 -4.72 20.27 25.00
N SER A 10 -3.93 20.34 23.92
CA SER A 10 -3.43 21.60 23.35
C SER A 10 -2.97 21.39 21.90
N LEU A 11 -3.84 21.78 20.97
CA LEU A 11 -3.46 22.37 19.68
C LEU A 11 -2.57 23.58 19.96
N LEU A 12 -1.48 23.77 19.22
CA LEU A 12 -0.98 25.11 18.85
C LEU A 12 0.15 24.99 17.81
N VAL A 13 -0.19 25.43 16.60
CA VAL A 13 0.73 25.86 15.55
C VAL A 13 1.28 27.24 15.91
N PRO A 14 2.60 27.43 15.84
CA PRO A 14 3.19 28.73 15.56
C PRO A 14 4.06 28.63 14.30
N GLY A 15 4.07 29.57 13.35
CA GLY A 15 3.45 30.88 13.27
C GLY A 15 3.88 31.49 11.93
N ALA A 16 3.00 32.28 11.33
CA ALA A 16 3.36 33.16 10.23
C ALA A 16 4.04 34.40 10.83
N ALA A 17 5.34 34.57 10.57
CA ALA A 17 6.03 35.84 10.77
C ALA A 17 6.35 36.43 9.39
N GLN A 18 5.58 37.47 9.06
CA GLN A 18 5.70 38.26 7.85
C GLN A 18 6.93 39.16 7.96
N ALA A 19 7.88 39.04 7.03
CA ALA A 19 8.96 40.00 6.86
C ALA A 19 8.55 41.00 5.78
N ALA A 20 8.36 42.27 6.16
CA ALA A 20 8.20 43.37 5.23
C ALA A 20 9.58 43.89 4.77
N PRO A 21 9.71 44.34 3.51
CA PRO A 21 10.96 44.74 2.87
C PRO A 21 11.35 46.21 3.10
N ASN A 22 12.65 46.49 3.12
CA ASN A 22 13.20 47.84 2.94
C ASN A 22 13.41 48.11 1.44
N GLY A 23 12.77 49.16 0.90
CA GLY A 23 12.97 49.62 -0.46
C GLY A 23 12.23 50.92 -0.75
N THR A 24 13.01 51.93 -1.16
CA THR A 24 12.71 53.34 -1.48
C THR A 24 11.46 53.58 -2.34
N PRO A 25 10.68 54.67 -2.13
CA PRO A 25 9.42 54.92 -2.84
C PRO A 25 9.61 55.46 -4.27
N PRO A 26 8.85 54.97 -5.28
CA PRO A 26 8.70 55.64 -6.56
C PRO A 26 7.53 56.64 -6.56
N ALA A 27 7.69 57.64 -7.42
CA ALA A 27 6.87 58.83 -7.60
C ALA A 27 5.35 58.58 -7.81
N ALA A 28 4.57 59.57 -7.40
CA ALA A 28 3.12 59.63 -7.50
C ALA A 28 2.61 59.41 -8.94
N ALA A 29 1.93 58.29 -9.16
CA ALA A 29 1.13 58.03 -10.35
C ALA A 29 -0.29 58.60 -10.18
N LYS A 30 -0.77 59.29 -11.22
CA LYS A 30 -2.13 59.87 -11.32
C LYS A 30 -3.22 58.80 -11.15
N PRO A 31 -4.39 59.12 -10.61
CA PRO A 31 -5.47 58.14 -10.45
C PRO A 31 -6.07 57.78 -11.81
N ALA A 32 -5.85 56.54 -12.23
CA ALA A 32 -6.59 55.95 -13.35
C ALA A 32 -8.01 55.61 -12.88
N LYS A 33 -8.98 55.99 -13.71
CA LYS A 33 -10.42 55.73 -13.55
C LYS A 33 -10.66 54.22 -13.35
N ALA A 34 -11.32 53.86 -12.25
CA ALA A 34 -11.64 52.48 -11.91
C ALA A 34 -12.48 51.81 -13.01
N ALA A 35 -11.94 50.74 -13.59
CA ALA A 35 -12.71 49.78 -14.38
C ALA A 35 -13.55 48.92 -13.43
N PRO A 36 -14.78 48.51 -13.81
CA PRO A 36 -15.63 47.69 -12.96
C PRO A 36 -14.93 46.36 -12.66
N ALA A 37 -14.95 45.97 -11.38
CA ALA A 37 -14.45 44.69 -10.90
C ALA A 37 -15.19 43.56 -11.63
N ALA A 38 -14.43 42.70 -12.32
CA ALA A 38 -14.96 41.47 -12.87
C ALA A 38 -15.54 40.61 -11.74
N PRO A 39 -16.68 39.94 -11.95
CA PRO A 39 -17.23 39.02 -10.95
C PRO A 39 -16.19 37.94 -10.63
N PRO A 40 -16.09 37.49 -9.37
CA PRO A 40 -15.20 36.41 -9.01
C PRO A 40 -15.54 35.19 -9.88
N ALA A 41 -14.55 34.70 -10.62
CA ALA A 41 -14.68 33.47 -11.38
C ALA A 41 -15.11 32.37 -10.41
N ALA A 42 -16.28 31.77 -10.67
CA ALA A 42 -16.73 30.61 -9.93
C ALA A 42 -15.63 29.54 -10.03
N ALA A 43 -15.12 29.10 -8.87
CA ALA A 43 -14.17 28.01 -8.82
C ALA A 43 -14.83 26.79 -9.49
N ALA A 44 -14.27 26.35 -10.61
CA ALA A 44 -14.71 25.13 -11.26
C ALA A 44 -14.63 23.98 -10.24
N PRO A 45 -15.65 23.10 -10.19
CA PRO A 45 -15.62 21.97 -9.27
C PRO A 45 -14.35 21.16 -9.54
N ALA A 46 -13.57 20.92 -8.49
CA ALA A 46 -12.37 20.11 -8.60
C ALA A 46 -12.79 18.72 -9.10
N ALA A 47 -12.29 18.34 -10.28
CA ALA A 47 -12.50 17.00 -10.81
C ALA A 47 -11.98 15.98 -9.79
N VAL A 48 -12.85 15.08 -9.35
CA VAL A 48 -12.47 13.98 -8.47
C VAL A 48 -11.61 13.04 -9.32
N THR A 49 -10.30 13.07 -9.13
CA THR A 49 -9.37 12.20 -9.86
C THR A 49 -9.17 10.92 -9.05
N CYS A 50 -9.84 9.86 -9.47
CA CYS A 50 -9.66 8.53 -8.90
C CYS A 50 -8.37 7.93 -9.48
N THR A 51 -7.45 7.50 -8.62
CA THR A 51 -6.18 6.91 -9.07
C THR A 51 -6.30 5.38 -9.09
N PRO A 52 -6.12 4.72 -10.25
CA PRO A 52 -6.13 3.27 -10.33
C PRO A 52 -4.95 2.69 -9.52
N PRO A 53 -5.17 1.66 -8.70
CA PRO A 53 -4.06 0.96 -8.06
C PRO A 53 -3.29 0.14 -9.09
N GLU A 54 -2.00 -0.07 -8.83
CA GLU A 54 -1.13 -0.90 -9.68
C GLU A 54 -1.01 -2.33 -9.10
N PRO A 55 -1.22 -3.38 -9.92
CA PRO A 55 -1.10 -4.76 -9.45
C PRO A 55 0.34 -5.12 -9.10
N PRO A 56 0.55 -6.00 -8.12
CA PRO A 56 1.88 -6.55 -7.86
C PRO A 56 2.36 -7.35 -9.10
N PRO A 57 3.64 -7.22 -9.50
CA PRO A 57 4.14 -7.83 -10.72
C PRO A 57 4.17 -9.35 -10.61
N ALA A 58 3.82 -10.04 -11.70
CA ALA A 58 3.82 -11.50 -11.75
C ALA A 58 5.20 -12.12 -11.48
N SER A 59 6.28 -11.39 -11.81
CA SER A 59 7.66 -11.79 -11.50
C SER A 59 7.97 -11.81 -10.00
N ALA A 60 7.20 -11.09 -9.18
CA ALA A 60 7.34 -11.12 -7.72
C ALA A 60 6.59 -12.30 -7.08
N ARG A 61 5.86 -13.11 -7.86
CA ARG A 61 5.15 -14.29 -7.37
C ARG A 61 6.18 -15.33 -6.90
N PRO A 62 6.13 -15.74 -5.62
CA PRO A 62 7.05 -16.75 -5.12
C PRO A 62 6.82 -18.12 -5.80
N THR A 63 7.90 -18.81 -6.15
CA THR A 63 7.84 -20.16 -6.73
C THR A 63 7.73 -21.19 -5.63
N LYS A 64 6.69 -22.03 -5.69
CA LYS A 64 6.49 -23.11 -4.72
C LYS A 64 7.57 -24.19 -4.87
N PRO A 65 8.18 -24.68 -3.78
CA PRO A 65 9.06 -25.84 -3.83
C PRO A 65 8.37 -27.05 -4.46
N ALA A 66 9.08 -27.80 -5.28
CA ALA A 66 8.59 -29.03 -5.88
C ALA A 66 8.55 -30.15 -4.83
N LEU A 67 7.44 -30.88 -4.77
CA LEU A 67 7.31 -32.01 -3.86
C LEU A 67 8.17 -33.18 -4.40
N PRO A 68 8.94 -33.87 -3.55
CA PRO A 68 9.66 -35.07 -3.96
C PRO A 68 8.71 -36.15 -4.49
N ASP A 69 9.13 -36.85 -5.55
CA ASP A 69 8.37 -37.97 -6.10
C ASP A 69 8.26 -39.09 -5.07
N LYS A 70 7.04 -39.56 -4.86
CA LYS A 70 6.76 -40.65 -3.93
C LYS A 70 7.17 -41.97 -4.58
N PRO A 71 8.13 -42.72 -4.01
CA PRO A 71 8.51 -44.01 -4.56
C PRO A 71 7.39 -45.04 -4.38
N ALA A 72 7.20 -45.89 -5.40
CA ALA A 72 6.14 -46.90 -5.43
C ALA A 72 6.23 -47.92 -4.28
N CYS A 73 7.43 -48.15 -3.76
CA CYS A 73 7.68 -49.04 -2.65
C CYS A 73 6.99 -48.61 -1.35
N LEU A 74 6.63 -47.32 -1.19
CA LEU A 74 5.95 -46.83 0.03
C LEU A 74 4.50 -47.32 0.13
N ASP A 75 3.90 -47.72 -0.98
CA ASP A 75 2.53 -48.24 -1.02
C ASP A 75 2.47 -49.77 -0.97
N THR A 76 3.63 -50.44 -0.96
CA THR A 76 3.71 -51.91 -0.87
C THR A 76 3.57 -52.38 0.57
N LYS A 77 3.06 -53.60 0.76
CA LYS A 77 2.86 -54.18 2.10
C LYS A 77 4.19 -54.54 2.77
N GLU A 78 5.20 -54.84 1.96
CA GLU A 78 6.57 -55.10 2.39
C GLU A 78 7.33 -53.81 2.77
N GLY A 79 6.84 -52.63 2.34
CA GLY A 79 7.48 -51.34 2.54
C GLY A 79 8.69 -51.11 1.62
N CYS A 80 9.34 -49.94 1.77
CA CYS A 80 10.52 -49.62 0.97
C CYS A 80 11.78 -50.32 1.49
N PRO A 81 12.65 -50.81 0.60
CA PRO A 81 14.00 -51.21 0.99
C PRO A 81 14.72 -50.01 1.62
N GLY A 82 15.60 -50.29 2.58
CA GLY A 82 16.17 -49.27 3.46
C GLY A 82 16.74 -48.06 2.73
N TRP A 83 17.49 -48.27 1.63
CA TRP A 83 18.11 -47.17 0.88
C TRP A 83 17.10 -46.23 0.21
N GLU A 84 16.00 -46.74 -0.36
CA GLU A 84 14.92 -45.91 -0.95
C GLU A 84 14.16 -45.15 0.13
N ALA A 85 13.86 -45.82 1.25
CA ALA A 85 13.21 -45.19 2.38
C ALA A 85 14.05 -44.02 2.92
N TYR A 86 15.35 -44.20 3.13
CA TYR A 86 16.23 -43.15 3.61
C TYR A 86 16.36 -42.00 2.62
N SER A 87 16.56 -42.31 1.33
CA SER A 87 16.71 -41.29 0.28
C SER A 87 15.46 -40.42 0.14
N TYR A 88 14.28 -41.04 0.17
CA TYR A 88 13.01 -40.30 0.15
C TYR A 88 12.81 -39.47 1.42
N ASN A 89 13.13 -40.01 2.59
CA ASN A 89 13.05 -39.24 3.84
C ASN A 89 13.95 -38.00 3.83
N ASP A 90 15.15 -38.09 3.25
CA ASP A 90 16.05 -36.94 3.15
C ASP A 90 15.56 -35.91 2.13
N ALA A 91 15.00 -36.35 1.00
CA ALA A 91 14.33 -35.46 0.06
C ALA A 91 13.14 -34.73 0.71
N ILE A 92 12.36 -35.42 1.56
CA ILE A 92 11.24 -34.83 2.29
C ILE A 92 11.72 -33.84 3.35
N LYS A 93 12.80 -34.13 4.08
CA LYS A 93 13.42 -33.16 5.02
C LYS A 93 13.86 -31.90 4.29
N ALA A 94 14.52 -32.04 3.14
CA ALA A 94 14.95 -30.92 2.31
C ALA A 94 13.74 -30.09 1.82
N TYR A 95 12.70 -30.75 1.33
CA TYR A 95 11.45 -30.09 0.94
C TYR A 95 10.81 -29.33 2.11
N ASN A 96 10.73 -29.94 3.29
CA ASN A 96 10.13 -29.31 4.47
C ASN A 96 10.87 -28.04 4.90
N LEU A 97 12.21 -28.04 4.80
CA LEU A 97 13.02 -26.85 5.05
C LEU A 97 12.72 -25.74 4.04
N GLN A 98 12.65 -26.09 2.74
CA GLN A 98 12.27 -25.13 1.69
C GLN A 98 10.85 -24.60 1.87
N ALA A 99 9.90 -25.47 2.23
CA ALA A 99 8.51 -25.10 2.49
C ALA A 99 8.37 -24.19 3.72
N GLN A 100 9.21 -24.37 4.75
CA GLN A 100 9.28 -23.47 5.89
C GLN A 100 9.77 -22.07 5.48
N ALA A 101 10.81 -21.99 4.64
CA ALA A 101 11.31 -20.72 4.14
C ALA A 101 10.34 -20.03 3.16
N PHE A 102 9.59 -20.82 2.37
CA PHE A 102 8.63 -20.31 1.39
C PHE A 102 7.42 -19.61 2.03
N ARG A 103 6.91 -20.15 3.15
CA ARG A 103 5.69 -19.67 3.82
C ARG A 103 5.65 -18.15 4.05
N PRO A 104 6.59 -17.52 4.78
CA PRO A 104 6.54 -16.08 5.04
C PRO A 104 6.64 -15.24 3.76
N ILE A 105 7.36 -15.72 2.73
CA ILE A 105 7.50 -15.03 1.45
C ILE A 105 6.17 -15.05 0.68
N ALA A 106 5.50 -16.20 0.66
CA ALA A 106 4.18 -16.36 0.06
C ALA A 106 3.13 -15.51 0.79
N GLU A 107 3.14 -15.50 2.12
CA GLU A 107 2.25 -14.67 2.93
C GLU A 107 2.44 -13.18 2.63
N ALA A 108 3.69 -12.70 2.55
CA ALA A 108 3.97 -11.30 2.21
C ALA A 108 3.44 -10.93 0.80
N TYR A 109 3.56 -11.84 -0.17
CA TYR A 109 2.98 -11.63 -1.50
C TYR A 109 1.45 -11.58 -1.47
N LEU A 110 0.82 -12.47 -0.70
CA LEU A 110 -0.63 -12.46 -0.50
C LEU A 110 -1.13 -11.17 0.16
N GLN A 111 -0.38 -10.62 1.13
CA GLN A 111 -0.73 -9.33 1.73
C GLN A 111 -0.73 -8.20 0.70
N LYS A 112 0.25 -8.16 -0.21
CA LYS A 112 0.28 -7.17 -1.30
C LYS A 112 -0.89 -7.33 -2.26
N LEU A 113 -1.26 -8.57 -2.60
CA LEU A 113 -2.43 -8.84 -3.43
C LEU A 113 -3.73 -8.38 -2.76
N ASN A 114 -3.90 -8.66 -1.47
CA ASN A 114 -5.08 -8.22 -0.72
C ASN A 114 -5.17 -6.69 -0.65
N ALA A 115 -4.03 -6.00 -0.46
CA ALA A 115 -3.98 -4.55 -0.50
C ALA A 115 -4.39 -4.00 -1.88
N TYR A 116 -3.92 -4.62 -2.96
CA TYR A 116 -4.32 -4.25 -4.33
C TYR A 116 -5.82 -4.46 -4.57
N VAL A 117 -6.39 -5.60 -4.15
CA VAL A 117 -7.83 -5.88 -4.27
C VAL A 117 -8.65 -4.85 -3.51
N LYS A 118 -8.23 -4.51 -2.29
CA LYS A 118 -8.90 -3.48 -1.49
C LYS A 118 -8.86 -2.12 -2.18
N ALA A 119 -7.68 -1.68 -2.62
CA ALA A 119 -7.51 -0.41 -3.32
C ALA A 119 -8.31 -0.36 -4.64
N SER A 120 -8.47 -1.51 -5.31
CA SER A 120 -9.27 -1.61 -6.54
C SER A 120 -10.76 -1.38 -6.25
N GLY A 121 -11.24 -1.91 -5.13
CA GLY A 121 -12.59 -1.64 -4.64
C GLY A 121 -12.79 -0.16 -4.29
N GLU A 122 -11.82 0.45 -3.59
CA GLU A 122 -11.84 1.88 -3.25
C GLU A 122 -11.83 2.77 -4.49
N TYR A 123 -11.03 2.43 -5.50
CA TYR A 123 -11.02 3.09 -6.80
C TYR A 123 -12.38 2.99 -7.49
N ALA A 124 -12.98 1.80 -7.55
CA ALA A 124 -14.30 1.62 -8.15
C ALA A 124 -15.37 2.45 -7.44
N GLN A 125 -15.33 2.52 -6.10
CA GLN A 125 -16.23 3.38 -5.33
C GLN A 125 -15.99 4.87 -5.61
N CYS A 126 -14.73 5.28 -5.77
CA CYS A 126 -14.39 6.64 -6.17
C CYS A 126 -15.03 7.01 -7.51
N GLU A 127 -14.88 6.14 -8.53
CA GLU A 127 -15.46 6.34 -9.87
C GLU A 127 -16.99 6.42 -9.82
N VAL A 128 -17.63 5.52 -9.06
CA VAL A 128 -19.08 5.53 -8.85
C VAL A 128 -19.57 6.83 -8.20
N ASN A 129 -18.82 7.36 -7.24
CA ASN A 129 -19.14 8.63 -6.59
C ASN A 129 -18.86 9.84 -7.49
N ALA A 130 -17.85 9.77 -8.35
CA ALA A 130 -17.54 10.83 -9.31
C ALA A 130 -18.64 10.98 -10.36
N MET A 131 -19.32 9.89 -10.74
CA MET A 131 -20.46 9.92 -11.66
C MET A 131 -21.77 10.46 -11.05
N GLN A 132 -21.89 10.45 -9.71
CA GLN A 132 -23.13 10.82 -9.00
C GLN A 132 -23.14 12.28 -8.52
N LYS A 133 -22.06 13.03 -8.73
CA LYS A 133 -21.95 14.45 -8.40
C LYS A 133 -22.12 15.31 -9.65
#